data_AF-A0A8T6DNF7-F1
#
_entry.id   AF-A0A8T6DNF7-F1
#
_cell.length_a   1.000
_cell.length_b   1.000
_cell.length_c   1.000
_cell.angle_alpha   90.00
_cell.angle_beta   90.00
_cell.angle_gamma   90.00
#
_symmetry.space_group_name_H-M   'P 1'
#
loop_
_entity.id
_entity.type
_entity.pdbx_description
1 polymer ?
#
loop_
_entity_poly.entity_id
_entity_poly.type
_entity_poly.pdbx_seq_one_letter_code
_entity_poly.pdbx_strand_id
1 'polypeptide(L)'
;AKLLNNMVKDINQLGVLETFVLGAKQGLDCGLLFHVMRKGASVSRQLERILPKILDRSFEQTSYVSTNIKDQGLMEWMIGQAGLELPLRNAARDSWMYAAEQGLADADPPEAIKALEPIAGIEVAGELLPSDADVPPHGGAYDALDRMTAAMYEVGVFEAFALTTKLGMDAQAMYEVMRTASGASARLERIGRVILGGASGDPEPSVNDYVSCYEPLLAEARRDGLRMPLHEASASLWRRAGGQGLGSGPSSAAYALYA
;
A
#
# COMPACT_ATOMS: atom_id res chain seq x y z
N ALA A 1 6.66 15.58 -8.97
CA ALA A 1 6.69 14.21 -9.52
C ALA A 1 7.53 13.24 -8.68
N LYS A 2 8.85 13.44 -8.51
CA LYS A 2 9.71 12.48 -7.78
C LYS A 2 9.29 12.22 -6.33
N LEU A 3 8.98 13.27 -5.56
CA LEU A 3 8.52 13.13 -4.16
C LEU A 3 7.17 12.40 -4.07
N LEU A 4 6.22 12.68 -4.96
CA LEU A 4 4.94 11.95 -5.05
C LEU A 4 5.12 10.46 -5.38
N ASN A 5 6.02 10.15 -6.32
CA ASN A 5 6.40 8.76 -6.59
C ASN A 5 6.98 8.08 -5.34
N ASN A 6 7.85 8.77 -4.60
CA ASN A 6 8.44 8.23 -3.39
C ASN A 6 7.37 8.03 -2.29
N MET A 7 6.41 8.95 -2.15
CA MET A 7 5.26 8.80 -1.25
C MET A 7 4.45 7.54 -1.56
N VAL A 8 4.04 7.33 -2.82
CA VAL A 8 3.28 6.12 -3.20
C VAL A 8 4.11 4.86 -3.05
N LYS A 9 5.40 4.90 -3.39
CA LYS A 9 6.34 3.79 -3.15
C LYS A 9 6.41 3.42 -1.67
N ASP A 10 6.46 4.42 -0.79
CA ASP A 10 6.55 4.23 0.66
C ASP A 10 5.27 3.62 1.24
N ILE A 11 4.10 4.14 0.85
CA ILE A 11 2.79 3.58 1.18
C ILE A 11 2.72 2.13 0.73
N ASN A 12 3.06 1.85 -0.54
CA ASN A 12 2.99 0.50 -1.08
C ASN A 12 3.88 -0.47 -0.30
N GLN A 13 5.11 -0.05 -0.01
CA GLN A 13 6.05 -0.86 0.74
C GLN A 13 5.54 -1.19 2.13
N LEU A 14 5.18 -0.18 2.92
CA LEU A 14 4.75 -0.39 4.31
C LEU A 14 3.45 -1.18 4.40
N GLY A 15 2.48 -0.91 3.52
CA GLY A 15 1.24 -1.68 3.44
C GLY A 15 1.48 -3.15 3.12
N VAL A 16 2.45 -3.46 2.26
CA VAL A 16 2.88 -4.84 1.99
C VAL A 16 3.51 -5.49 3.22
N LEU A 17 4.35 -4.76 3.97
CA LEU A 17 4.92 -5.32 5.20
C LEU A 17 3.81 -5.69 6.20
N GLU A 18 2.82 -4.80 6.40
CA GLU A 18 1.66 -5.09 7.24
C GLU A 18 0.88 -6.32 6.75
N THR A 19 0.61 -6.41 5.45
CA THR A 19 -0.11 -7.54 4.85
C THR A 19 0.61 -8.87 5.07
N PHE A 20 1.92 -8.92 4.87
CA PHE A 20 2.69 -10.15 5.00
C PHE A 20 2.87 -10.59 6.45
N VAL A 21 3.00 -9.64 7.38
CA VAL A 21 3.02 -9.95 8.82
C VAL A 21 1.66 -10.52 9.25
N LEU A 22 0.54 -9.96 8.79
CA LEU A 22 -0.78 -10.53 9.05
C LEU A 22 -0.92 -11.94 8.45
N GLY A 23 -0.53 -12.12 7.18
CA GLY A 23 -0.58 -13.43 6.50
C GLY A 23 0.23 -14.50 7.24
N ALA A 24 1.47 -14.18 7.61
CA ALA A 24 2.33 -15.08 8.38
C ALA A 24 1.73 -15.40 9.76
N LYS A 25 1.17 -14.39 10.45
CA LYS A 25 0.51 -14.56 11.74
C LYS A 25 -0.68 -15.52 11.67
N GLN A 26 -1.41 -15.49 10.55
CA GLN A 26 -2.52 -16.40 10.26
C GLN A 26 -2.08 -17.79 9.77
N GLY A 27 -0.78 -18.05 9.69
CA GLY A 27 -0.23 -19.32 9.23
C GLY A 27 -0.36 -19.55 7.71
N LEU A 28 -0.52 -18.47 6.93
CA LEU A 28 -0.47 -18.57 5.47
C LEU A 28 0.96 -18.78 4.99
N ASP A 29 1.10 -19.52 3.89
CA ASP A 29 2.36 -19.65 3.18
C ASP A 29 2.68 -18.32 2.50
N CYS A 30 3.73 -17.64 2.97
CA CYS A 30 4.11 -16.33 2.46
C CYS A 30 4.70 -16.39 1.04
N GLY A 31 5.28 -17.51 0.63
CA GLY A 31 5.71 -17.75 -0.76
C GLY A 31 4.51 -17.82 -1.71
N LEU A 32 3.49 -18.57 -1.31
CA LEU A 32 2.21 -18.63 -2.02
C LEU A 32 1.49 -17.28 -2.02
N LEU A 33 1.44 -16.56 -0.88
CA LEU A 33 0.83 -15.23 -0.80
C LEU A 33 1.50 -14.25 -1.76
N PHE A 34 2.84 -14.22 -1.80
CA PHE A 34 3.57 -13.45 -2.79
C PHE A 34 3.21 -13.85 -4.21
N HIS A 35 3.10 -15.15 -4.48
CA HIS A 35 2.74 -15.66 -5.81
C HIS A 35 1.30 -15.33 -6.23
N VAL A 36 0.35 -15.28 -5.29
CA VAL A 36 -1.02 -14.80 -5.54
C VAL A 36 -0.99 -13.30 -5.85
N MET A 37 -0.36 -12.48 -5.00
CA MET A 37 -0.38 -11.02 -5.13
C MET A 37 0.32 -10.50 -6.40
N ARG A 38 1.39 -11.16 -6.85
CA ARG A 38 2.07 -10.82 -8.12
C ARG A 38 1.21 -11.06 -9.38
N LYS A 39 0.19 -11.93 -9.31
CA LYS A 39 -0.77 -12.19 -10.39
C LYS A 39 -2.14 -11.53 -10.09
N GLY A 40 -2.28 -10.93 -8.91
CA GLY A 40 -3.52 -10.41 -8.37
C GLY A 40 -3.69 -8.90 -8.51
N ALA A 41 -4.61 -8.36 -7.72
CA ALA A 41 -5.07 -6.99 -7.73
C ALA A 41 -4.07 -5.99 -7.14
N SER A 42 -3.12 -6.46 -6.31
CA SER A 42 -2.11 -5.64 -5.64
C SER A 42 -0.74 -5.64 -6.32
N VAL A 43 -0.63 -6.23 -7.52
CA VAL A 43 0.64 -6.28 -8.26
C VAL A 43 1.28 -4.89 -8.42
N SER A 44 2.56 -4.80 -8.07
CA SER A 44 3.36 -3.59 -8.19
C SER A 44 4.84 -3.93 -8.30
N ARG A 45 5.61 -3.05 -8.95
CA ARG A 45 7.07 -3.22 -9.04
C ARG A 45 7.73 -3.25 -7.67
N GLN A 46 7.15 -2.50 -6.74
CA GLN A 46 7.64 -2.41 -5.38
C GLN A 46 7.45 -3.74 -4.61
N LEU A 47 6.30 -4.40 -4.76
CA LEU A 47 6.04 -5.74 -4.23
C LEU A 47 7.04 -6.76 -4.81
N GLU A 48 7.19 -6.81 -6.13
CA GLU A 48 8.11 -7.75 -6.79
C GLU A 48 9.59 -7.54 -6.38
N ARG A 49 9.95 -6.29 -6.04
CA ARG A 49 11.30 -5.95 -5.62
C ARG A 49 11.62 -6.36 -4.17
N ILE A 50 10.67 -6.20 -3.25
CA ILE A 50 10.98 -6.33 -1.81
C ILE A 50 10.67 -7.71 -1.24
N LEU A 51 9.66 -8.41 -1.76
CA LEU A 51 9.28 -9.71 -1.19
C LEU A 51 10.34 -10.79 -1.37
N PRO A 52 11.05 -10.92 -2.51
CA PRO A 52 12.14 -11.89 -2.61
C PRO A 52 13.18 -11.73 -1.51
N LYS A 53 13.57 -10.48 -1.20
CA LYS A 53 14.52 -10.16 -0.12
C LYS A 53 14.00 -10.59 1.25
N ILE A 54 12.73 -10.29 1.53
CA ILE A 54 12.08 -10.60 2.80
C ILE A 54 11.92 -12.10 2.98
N LEU A 55 11.40 -12.80 1.98
CA LEU A 55 11.09 -14.22 2.03
C LEU A 55 12.35 -15.08 2.15
N ASP A 56 13.42 -14.69 1.44
CA ASP A 56 14.75 -15.33 1.50
C ASP A 56 15.63 -14.82 2.65
N ARG A 57 15.13 -13.84 3.44
CA ARG A 57 15.88 -13.15 4.50
C ARG A 57 17.24 -12.57 4.04
N SER A 58 17.32 -12.19 2.77
CA SER A 58 18.52 -11.66 2.11
C SER A 58 18.35 -10.18 1.78
N PHE A 59 18.92 -9.32 2.64
CA PHE A 59 18.76 -7.87 2.56
C PHE A 59 20.04 -7.21 2.04
N GLU A 60 20.10 -6.98 0.73
CA GLU A 60 21.11 -6.09 0.15
C GLU A 60 20.69 -4.62 0.36
N GLN A 61 21.60 -3.81 0.88
CA GLN A 61 21.40 -2.37 1.07
C GLN A 61 21.23 -1.65 -0.28
N THR A 62 20.08 -1.01 -0.47
CA THR A 62 19.77 -0.21 -1.67
C THR A 62 19.46 1.25 -1.38
N SER A 63 18.99 1.55 -0.16
CA SER A 63 18.72 2.89 0.35
C SER A 63 18.71 2.83 1.88
N TYR A 64 18.25 3.87 2.56
CA TYR A 64 18.13 3.93 4.02
C TYR A 64 16.69 4.28 4.43
N VAL A 65 16.19 3.73 5.52
CA VAL A 65 14.94 4.17 6.15
C VAL A 65 14.98 5.68 6.45
N SER A 66 16.12 6.19 6.92
CA SER A 66 16.32 7.63 7.16
C SER A 66 16.13 8.51 5.92
N THR A 67 16.46 8.00 4.72
CA THR A 67 16.17 8.68 3.44
C THR A 67 14.66 8.79 3.20
N ASN A 68 13.91 7.73 3.48
CA ASN A 68 12.45 7.76 3.37
C ASN A 68 11.85 8.77 4.37
N ILE A 69 12.32 8.80 5.62
CA ILE A 69 11.88 9.80 6.62
C ILE A 69 12.12 11.22 6.13
N LYS A 70 13.29 11.50 5.56
CA LYS A 70 13.61 12.82 4.98
C LYS A 70 12.64 13.20 3.87
N ASP A 71 12.36 12.29 2.94
CA ASP A 71 11.41 12.53 1.84
C ASP A 71 9.99 12.78 2.37
N GLN A 72 9.56 12.06 3.40
CA GLN A 72 8.27 12.29 4.08
C GLN A 72 8.20 13.68 4.75
N GLY A 73 9.32 14.18 5.28
CA GLY A 73 9.40 15.55 5.80
C GLY A 73 9.27 16.63 4.71
N LEU A 74 9.83 16.40 3.52
CA LEU A 74 9.63 17.28 2.36
C LEU A 74 8.18 17.23 1.85
N MET A 75 7.56 16.05 1.88
CA MET A 75 6.13 15.87 1.57
C MET A 75 5.24 16.64 2.54
N GLU A 76 5.53 16.62 3.84
CA GLU A 76 4.80 17.37 4.86
C GLU A 76 4.71 18.86 4.53
N TRP A 77 5.83 19.46 4.15
CA TRP A 77 5.87 20.87 3.78
C TRP A 77 4.94 21.18 2.59
N MET A 78 4.96 20.36 1.54
CA MET A 78 4.09 20.53 0.38
C MET A 78 2.61 20.38 0.73
N ILE A 79 2.28 19.43 1.61
CA ILE A 79 0.90 19.19 2.07
C ILE A 79 0.39 20.38 2.87
N GLY A 80 1.24 20.98 3.70
CA GLY A 80 0.94 22.23 4.39
C GLY A 80 0.64 23.38 3.44
N GLN A 81 1.35 23.49 2.31
CA GLN A 81 1.05 24.51 1.28
C GLN A 81 -0.30 24.24 0.58
N ALA A 82 -0.68 22.96 0.44
CA ALA A 82 -1.94 22.57 -0.21
C ALA A 82 -3.16 22.63 0.71
N GLY A 83 -2.96 22.77 2.04
CA GLY A 83 -4.05 22.75 3.02
C GLY A 83 -4.82 21.41 3.06
N LEU A 84 -4.14 20.30 2.74
CA LEU A 84 -4.73 18.97 2.70
C LEU A 84 -4.40 18.16 3.96
N GLU A 85 -5.29 17.23 4.30
CA GLU A 85 -4.98 16.11 5.18
C GLU A 85 -4.83 14.84 4.35
N LEU A 86 -3.69 14.17 4.48
CA LEU A 86 -3.38 12.90 3.80
C LEU A 86 -3.12 11.80 4.85
N PRO A 87 -4.17 11.17 5.42
CA PRO A 87 -4.04 10.23 6.54
C PRO A 87 -3.19 9.00 6.22
N LEU A 88 -3.26 8.46 5.00
CA LEU A 88 -2.49 7.28 4.63
C LEU A 88 -1.00 7.62 4.48
N ARG A 89 -0.67 8.78 3.90
CA ARG A 89 0.68 9.34 3.91
C ARG A 89 1.19 9.53 5.34
N ASN A 90 0.37 10.08 6.23
CA ASN A 90 0.75 10.28 7.63
C ASN A 90 1.05 8.95 8.34
N ALA A 91 0.23 7.92 8.12
CA ALA A 91 0.50 6.57 8.60
C ALA A 91 1.83 6.02 8.04
N ALA A 92 2.15 6.28 6.77
CA ALA A 92 3.44 5.88 6.19
C ALA A 92 4.64 6.57 6.89
N ARG A 93 4.54 7.89 7.12
CA ARG A 93 5.56 8.65 7.85
C ARG A 93 5.80 8.07 9.25
N ASP A 94 4.71 7.85 9.99
CA ASP A 94 4.78 7.39 11.38
C ASP A 94 5.34 5.96 11.46
N SER A 95 5.01 5.09 10.51
CA SER A 95 5.59 3.74 10.41
C SER A 95 7.09 3.75 10.09
N TRP A 96 7.58 4.69 9.26
CA TRP A 96 9.03 4.84 9.06
C TRP A 96 9.75 5.35 10.31
N MET A 97 9.16 6.32 11.00
CA MET A 97 9.70 6.83 12.27
C MET A 97 9.76 5.71 13.31
N TYR A 98 8.69 4.91 13.42
CA TYR A 98 8.67 3.74 14.29
C TYR A 98 9.78 2.74 13.94
N ALA A 99 9.98 2.41 12.67
CA ALA A 99 11.08 1.53 12.25
C ALA A 99 12.46 2.09 12.64
N ALA A 100 12.67 3.41 12.48
CA ALA A 100 13.91 4.05 12.91
C ALA A 100 14.09 4.02 14.44
N GLU A 101 13.03 4.19 15.22
CA GLU A 101 13.04 4.02 16.69
C GLU A 101 13.40 2.59 17.11
N GLN A 102 13.09 1.59 16.28
CA GLN A 102 13.53 0.20 16.47
C GLN A 102 14.99 -0.03 16.02
N GLY A 103 15.76 1.02 15.73
CA GLY A 103 17.17 0.93 15.33
C GLY A 103 17.41 0.65 13.85
N LEU A 104 16.38 0.76 13.00
CA LEU A 104 16.48 0.44 11.57
C LEU A 104 16.72 1.68 10.69
N ALA A 105 17.09 2.82 11.28
CA ALA A 105 17.28 4.08 10.54
C ALA A 105 18.29 3.93 9.37
N ASP A 106 19.35 3.16 9.59
CA ASP A 106 20.42 2.90 8.62
C ASP A 106 20.23 1.58 7.83
N ALA A 107 19.11 0.86 8.03
CA ALA A 107 18.82 -0.39 7.34
C ALA A 107 18.18 -0.15 5.96
N ASP A 108 18.21 -1.17 5.08
CA ASP A 108 17.47 -1.13 3.82
C ASP A 108 15.96 -1.04 4.14
N PRO A 109 15.15 -0.24 3.44
CA PRO A 109 13.73 -0.10 3.77
C PRO A 109 12.94 -1.42 3.93
N PRO A 110 13.16 -2.51 3.17
CA PRO A 110 12.47 -3.79 3.37
C PRO A 110 12.76 -4.42 4.73
N GLU A 111 13.89 -4.11 5.36
CA GLU A 111 14.21 -4.56 6.71
C GLU A 111 13.29 -3.98 7.77
N ALA A 112 12.51 -2.93 7.47
CA ALA A 112 11.48 -2.42 8.37
C ALA A 112 10.44 -3.47 8.78
N ILE A 113 10.35 -4.61 8.07
CA ILE A 113 9.53 -5.74 8.51
C ILE A 113 9.96 -6.27 9.88
N LYS A 114 11.26 -6.17 10.21
CA LYS A 114 11.83 -6.56 11.51
C LYS A 114 11.32 -5.72 12.68
N ALA A 115 10.73 -4.55 12.42
CA ALA A 115 10.04 -3.76 13.45
C ALA A 115 8.63 -4.28 13.76
N LEU A 116 8.03 -5.04 12.83
CA LEU A 116 6.67 -5.59 12.95
C LEU A 116 6.67 -7.04 13.44
N GLU A 117 7.64 -7.86 13.02
CA GLU A 117 7.80 -9.27 13.38
C GLU A 117 7.74 -9.53 14.91
N PRO A 118 8.41 -8.74 15.78
CA PRO A 118 8.34 -8.94 17.23
C PRO A 118 6.94 -8.66 17.83
N ILE A 119 6.20 -7.71 17.27
CA ILE A 119 4.82 -7.40 17.71
C ILE A 119 3.92 -8.60 17.40
N ALA A 120 4.11 -9.19 16.22
CA ALA A 120 3.37 -10.34 15.75
C ALA A 120 3.79 -11.65 16.43
N GLY A 121 5.02 -11.73 16.95
CA GLY A 121 5.62 -12.97 17.41
C GLY A 121 5.80 -13.98 16.27
N ILE A 122 6.06 -13.50 15.05
CA ILE A 122 6.29 -14.34 13.85
C ILE A 122 7.39 -13.70 12.99
N GLU A 123 8.26 -14.52 12.40
CA GLU A 123 9.18 -14.07 11.34
C GLU A 123 8.53 -14.34 9.97
N VAL A 124 8.57 -13.35 9.08
CA VAL A 124 8.09 -13.51 7.72
C VAL A 124 9.23 -14.06 6.86
N ALA A 125 9.05 -15.29 6.41
CA ALA A 125 9.95 -16.00 5.49
C ALA A 125 9.12 -16.97 4.62
N GLY A 126 9.70 -17.48 3.54
CA GLY A 126 9.02 -18.46 2.70
C GLY A 126 9.81 -18.86 1.45
N GLU A 127 9.45 -19.99 0.86
CA GLU A 127 10.06 -20.43 -0.40
C GLU A 127 9.50 -19.65 -1.59
N LEU A 128 10.38 -19.17 -2.47
CA LEU A 128 9.97 -18.48 -3.68
C LEU A 128 9.52 -19.48 -4.74
N LEU A 129 8.25 -19.37 -5.15
CA LEU A 129 7.73 -20.11 -6.29
C LEU A 129 8.32 -19.57 -7.62
N PRO A 130 8.57 -20.44 -8.63
CA PRO A 130 9.03 -20.02 -9.94
C PRO A 130 8.14 -18.94 -10.56
N SER A 131 8.75 -18.03 -11.32
CA SER A 131 8.05 -16.86 -11.83
C SER A 131 6.97 -17.14 -12.88
N ASP A 132 7.16 -18.23 -13.59
CA ASP A 132 6.32 -18.72 -14.68
C ASP A 132 5.35 -19.82 -14.24
N ALA A 133 5.40 -20.26 -12.98
CA ALA A 133 4.45 -21.23 -12.44
C ALA A 133 3.02 -20.70 -12.45
N ASP A 134 2.07 -21.60 -12.62
CA ASP A 134 0.64 -21.33 -12.39
C ASP A 134 0.39 -21.09 -10.90
N VAL A 135 -0.60 -20.24 -10.60
CA VAL A 135 -1.01 -19.97 -9.21
C VAL A 135 -1.62 -21.24 -8.61
N PRO A 136 -1.02 -21.83 -7.56
CA PRO A 136 -1.58 -23.03 -6.93
C PRO A 136 -2.99 -22.77 -6.38
N PRO A 137 -3.85 -23.81 -6.28
CA PRO A 137 -5.11 -23.70 -5.56
C PRO A 137 -4.89 -23.21 -4.13
N HIS A 138 -5.68 -22.23 -3.70
CA HIS A 138 -5.50 -21.57 -2.42
C HIS A 138 -6.85 -21.19 -1.79
N GLY A 139 -6.83 -20.91 -0.48
CA GLY A 139 -8.03 -20.47 0.24
C GLY A 139 -8.33 -18.99 0.02
N GLY A 140 -9.57 -18.57 0.29
CA GLY A 140 -10.01 -17.18 0.10
C GLY A 140 -9.28 -16.13 0.95
N ALA A 141 -8.52 -16.54 1.98
CA ALA A 141 -7.70 -15.63 2.78
C ALA A 141 -6.61 -14.94 1.95
N TYR A 142 -6.01 -15.65 1.00
CA TYR A 142 -4.98 -15.09 0.10
C TYR A 142 -5.57 -13.99 -0.79
N ASP A 143 -6.73 -14.24 -1.39
CA ASP A 143 -7.46 -13.25 -2.20
C ASP A 143 -7.92 -12.04 -1.38
N ALA A 144 -8.30 -12.26 -0.12
CA ALA A 144 -8.73 -11.20 0.79
C ALA A 144 -7.57 -10.24 1.12
N LEU A 145 -6.38 -10.78 1.41
CA LEU A 145 -5.17 -9.99 1.66
C LEU A 145 -4.69 -9.24 0.41
N ASP A 146 -4.76 -9.87 -0.76
CA ASP A 146 -4.47 -9.22 -2.04
C ASP A 146 -5.43 -8.03 -2.29
N ARG A 147 -6.73 -8.26 -2.10
CA ARG A 147 -7.75 -7.21 -2.27
C ARG A 147 -7.60 -6.06 -1.28
N MET A 148 -7.33 -6.35 -0.01
CA MET A 148 -7.09 -5.37 1.03
C MET A 148 -5.87 -4.48 0.70
N THR A 149 -4.78 -5.09 0.24
CA THR A 149 -3.58 -4.38 -0.19
C THR A 149 -3.85 -3.51 -1.41
N ALA A 150 -4.60 -4.01 -2.39
CA ALA A 150 -4.99 -3.24 -3.56
C ALA A 150 -5.86 -2.03 -3.21
N ALA A 151 -6.80 -2.17 -2.27
CA ALA A 151 -7.64 -1.09 -1.79
C ALA A 151 -6.81 0.02 -1.11
N MET A 152 -5.81 -0.36 -0.30
CA MET A 152 -4.90 0.61 0.31
C MET A 152 -4.06 1.36 -0.74
N TYR A 153 -3.57 0.67 -1.77
CA TYR A 153 -2.81 1.30 -2.85
C TYR A 153 -3.63 2.36 -3.58
N GLU A 154 -4.91 2.07 -3.80
CA GLU A 154 -5.84 2.99 -4.44
C GLU A 154 -6.00 4.29 -3.64
N VAL A 155 -6.09 4.21 -2.31
CA VAL A 155 -6.09 5.39 -1.45
C VAL A 155 -4.79 6.19 -1.56
N GLY A 156 -3.64 5.52 -1.65
CA GLY A 156 -2.35 6.20 -1.87
C GLY A 156 -2.30 6.94 -3.20
N VAL A 157 -2.94 6.40 -4.24
CA VAL A 157 -3.12 7.08 -5.53
C VAL A 157 -4.02 8.31 -5.37
N PHE A 158 -5.14 8.19 -4.65
CA PHE A 158 -6.01 9.34 -4.37
C PHE A 158 -5.26 10.48 -3.69
N GLU A 159 -4.50 10.21 -2.64
CA GLU A 159 -3.74 11.24 -1.93
C GLU A 159 -2.69 11.91 -2.84
N ALA A 160 -2.04 11.15 -3.73
CA ALA A 160 -1.07 11.68 -4.67
C ALA A 160 -1.72 12.62 -5.70
N PHE A 161 -2.86 12.23 -6.27
CA PHE A 161 -3.61 13.05 -7.24
C PHE A 161 -4.22 14.29 -6.59
N ALA A 162 -4.76 14.16 -5.38
CA ALA A 162 -5.32 15.26 -4.61
C ALA A 162 -4.26 16.34 -4.35
N LEU A 163 -3.09 15.93 -3.86
CA LEU A 163 -1.98 16.85 -3.60
C LEU A 163 -1.49 17.52 -4.87
N THR A 164 -1.33 16.74 -5.95
CA THR A 164 -0.91 17.27 -7.26
C THR A 164 -1.87 18.36 -7.75
N THR A 165 -3.18 18.10 -7.66
CA THR A 165 -4.22 19.02 -8.11
C THR A 165 -4.26 20.29 -7.26
N LYS A 166 -4.23 20.16 -5.91
CA LYS A 166 -4.27 21.33 -5.01
C LYS A 166 -3.04 22.22 -5.12
N LEU A 167 -1.88 21.66 -5.47
CA LEU A 167 -0.65 22.43 -5.75
C LEU A 167 -0.64 23.08 -7.15
N GLY A 168 -1.69 22.91 -7.96
CA GLY A 168 -1.75 23.44 -9.32
C GLY A 168 -0.74 22.77 -10.26
N MET A 169 -0.28 21.56 -9.95
CA MET A 169 0.64 20.80 -10.78
C MET A 169 -0.12 20.03 -11.87
N ASP A 170 0.56 19.76 -12.99
CA ASP A 170 0.00 18.94 -14.08
C ASP A 170 -0.14 17.48 -13.65
N ALA A 171 -1.40 17.06 -13.42
CA ALA A 171 -1.75 15.70 -13.02
C ALA A 171 -1.47 14.65 -14.11
N GLN A 172 -1.60 15.01 -15.39
CA GLN A 172 -1.27 14.11 -16.50
C GLN A 172 0.25 13.87 -16.52
N ALA A 173 1.06 14.94 -16.46
CA ALA A 173 2.51 14.81 -16.44
C ALA A 173 3.01 14.02 -15.21
N MET A 174 2.38 14.22 -14.05
CA MET A 174 2.65 13.44 -12.84
C MET A 174 2.36 11.95 -13.05
N TYR A 175 1.21 11.61 -13.62
CA TYR A 175 0.80 10.24 -13.93
C TYR A 175 1.77 9.54 -14.90
N GLU A 176 2.16 10.21 -15.99
CA GLU A 176 3.09 9.67 -16.98
C GLU A 176 4.46 9.32 -16.38
N VAL A 177 4.95 10.14 -15.45
CA VAL A 177 6.18 9.86 -14.71
C VAL A 177 5.98 8.69 -13.75
N MET A 178 4.89 8.67 -12.98
CA MET A 178 4.69 7.67 -11.93
C MET A 178 4.43 6.26 -12.47
N ARG A 179 3.71 6.11 -13.59
CA ARG A 179 3.46 4.80 -14.21
C ARG A 179 4.72 4.11 -14.74
N THR A 180 5.82 4.84 -14.92
CA THR A 180 7.10 4.27 -15.37
C THR A 180 8.17 4.22 -14.28
N ALA A 181 7.88 4.73 -13.08
CA ALA A 181 8.83 4.83 -11.98
C ALA A 181 8.77 3.62 -11.03
N SER A 182 9.48 3.70 -9.91
CA SER A 182 9.53 2.64 -8.90
C SER A 182 8.21 2.45 -8.14
N GLY A 183 7.35 3.47 -8.12
CA GLY A 183 6.00 3.41 -7.52
C GLY A 183 4.94 2.84 -8.47
N ALA A 184 5.30 2.41 -9.68
CA ALA A 184 4.34 1.90 -10.66
C ALA A 184 3.65 0.62 -10.18
N SER A 185 2.33 0.59 -10.40
CA SER A 185 1.45 -0.55 -10.12
C SER A 185 0.30 -0.56 -11.11
N ALA A 186 -0.28 -1.74 -11.35
CA ALA A 186 -1.49 -1.86 -12.19
C ALA A 186 -2.63 -1.00 -11.63
N ARG A 187 -2.68 -0.86 -10.29
CA ARG A 187 -3.65 -0.01 -9.59
C ARG A 187 -3.46 1.47 -9.92
N LEU A 188 -2.23 1.99 -9.86
CA LEU A 188 -1.93 3.38 -10.20
C LEU A 188 -2.28 3.68 -11.65
N GLU A 189 -1.94 2.78 -12.57
CA GLU A 189 -2.24 2.95 -14.00
C GLU A 189 -3.75 3.01 -14.26
N ARG A 190 -4.53 2.13 -13.62
CA ARG A 190 -5.97 2.09 -13.77
C ARG A 190 -6.64 3.32 -13.15
N ILE A 191 -6.39 3.57 -11.88
CA ILE A 191 -7.09 4.60 -11.10
C ILE A 191 -6.65 6.00 -11.52
N GLY A 192 -5.36 6.20 -11.80
CA GLY A 192 -4.87 7.46 -12.32
C GLY A 192 -5.55 7.83 -13.64
N ARG A 193 -5.74 6.85 -14.54
CA ARG A 193 -6.49 7.06 -15.79
C ARG A 193 -7.94 7.46 -15.56
N VAL A 194 -8.63 6.82 -14.61
CA VAL A 194 -10.02 7.18 -14.25
C VAL A 194 -10.10 8.60 -13.70
N ILE A 195 -9.21 8.97 -12.78
CA ILE A 195 -9.15 10.33 -12.21
C ILE A 195 -8.89 11.39 -13.29
N LEU A 196 -8.10 11.06 -14.31
CA LEU A 196 -7.81 11.93 -15.46
C LEU A 196 -8.94 11.95 -16.51
N GLY A 197 -10.10 11.33 -16.24
CA GLY A 197 -11.27 11.34 -17.12
C GLY A 197 -11.26 10.25 -18.20
N GLY A 198 -10.33 9.29 -18.13
CA GLY A 198 -10.30 8.11 -19.00
C GLY A 198 -11.18 6.97 -18.49
N ALA A 199 -11.36 5.94 -19.32
CA ALA A 199 -12.11 4.74 -18.95
C ALA A 199 -11.29 3.79 -18.05
N SER A 200 -11.94 3.10 -17.10
CA SER A 200 -11.31 2.14 -16.18
C SER A 200 -10.78 0.87 -16.86
N GLY A 201 -11.36 0.48 -18.00
CA GLY A 201 -11.01 -0.71 -18.78
C GLY A 201 -11.56 -2.04 -18.24
N ASP A 202 -11.63 -2.20 -16.90
CA ASP A 202 -12.27 -3.33 -16.22
C ASP A 202 -13.27 -2.83 -15.17
N PRO A 203 -14.19 -3.68 -14.70
CA PRO A 203 -15.07 -3.34 -13.58
C PRO A 203 -14.29 -2.97 -12.33
N GLU A 204 -14.62 -1.83 -11.74
CA GLU A 204 -14.12 -1.43 -10.42
C GLU A 204 -14.93 -2.11 -9.32
N PRO A 205 -14.32 -2.55 -8.21
CA PRO A 205 -15.05 -2.89 -7.01
C PRO A 205 -15.87 -1.69 -6.53
N SER A 206 -16.99 -1.94 -5.87
CA SER A 206 -17.70 -0.86 -5.20
C SER A 206 -16.97 -0.40 -3.94
N VAL A 207 -17.26 0.81 -3.47
CA VAL A 207 -16.77 1.28 -2.16
C VAL A 207 -17.18 0.30 -1.04
N ASN A 208 -18.41 -0.23 -1.09
CA ASN A 208 -18.89 -1.21 -0.10
C ASN A 208 -18.15 -2.55 -0.17
N ASP A 209 -17.65 -2.97 -1.35
CA ASP A 209 -16.81 -4.17 -1.45
C ASP A 209 -15.52 -3.99 -0.66
N TYR A 210 -14.91 -2.79 -0.70
CA TYR A 210 -13.73 -2.49 0.10
C TYR A 210 -14.02 -2.32 1.59
N VAL A 211 -15.13 -1.68 1.96
CA VAL A 211 -15.57 -1.64 3.37
C VAL A 211 -15.71 -3.06 3.93
N SER A 212 -16.38 -3.94 3.19
CA SER A 212 -16.63 -5.32 3.62
C SER A 212 -15.35 -6.17 3.64
N CYS A 213 -14.38 -5.86 2.79
CA CYS A 213 -13.09 -6.56 2.73
C CYS A 213 -12.24 -6.33 3.99
N TYR A 214 -12.24 -5.11 4.53
CA TYR A 214 -11.36 -4.74 5.65
C TYR A 214 -11.80 -5.28 7.01
N GLU A 215 -13.11 -5.26 7.30
CA GLU A 215 -13.63 -5.53 8.65
C GLU A 215 -13.15 -6.87 9.26
N PRO A 216 -13.27 -8.04 8.58
CA PRO A 216 -12.84 -9.30 9.16
C PRO A 216 -11.31 -9.34 9.38
N LEU A 217 -10.52 -8.81 8.45
CA LEU A 217 -9.05 -8.83 8.50
C LEU A 217 -8.51 -7.92 9.61
N LEU A 218 -9.04 -6.70 9.74
CA LEU A 218 -8.65 -5.79 10.82
C LEU A 218 -9.19 -6.25 12.19
N ALA A 219 -10.33 -6.93 12.24
CA ALA A 219 -10.80 -7.55 13.48
C ALA A 219 -9.90 -8.72 13.91
N GLU A 220 -9.35 -9.47 12.97
CA GLU A 220 -8.36 -10.52 13.23
C GLU A 220 -7.02 -9.96 13.66
N ALA A 221 -6.46 -9.01 12.92
CA ALA A 221 -5.23 -8.32 13.28
C ALA A 221 -5.27 -7.77 14.71
N ARG A 222 -6.38 -7.11 15.10
CA ARG A 222 -6.59 -6.61 16.47
C ARG A 222 -6.65 -7.72 17.51
N ARG A 223 -7.28 -8.86 17.21
CA ARG A 223 -7.29 -10.04 18.11
C ARG A 223 -5.88 -10.58 18.34
N ASP A 224 -5.03 -10.50 17.33
CA ASP A 224 -3.64 -10.94 17.37
C ASP A 224 -2.66 -9.88 17.92
N GLY A 225 -3.16 -8.71 18.33
CA GLY A 225 -2.35 -7.60 18.84
C GLY A 225 -1.53 -6.88 17.76
N LEU A 226 -1.80 -7.15 16.48
CA LEU A 226 -1.15 -6.48 15.36
C LEU A 226 -1.71 -5.08 15.16
N ARG A 227 -0.82 -4.13 14.91
CA ARG A 227 -1.18 -2.80 14.43
C ARG A 227 -0.95 -2.75 12.93
N MET A 228 -1.95 -2.26 12.20
CA MET A 228 -1.89 -2.12 10.74
C MET A 228 -2.25 -0.68 10.34
N PRO A 229 -1.45 0.32 10.76
CA PRO A 229 -1.80 1.74 10.61
C PRO A 229 -2.11 2.16 9.17
N LEU A 230 -1.43 1.60 8.17
CA LEU A 230 -1.72 1.92 6.77
C LEU A 230 -3.09 1.35 6.35
N HIS A 231 -3.36 0.09 6.68
CA HIS A 231 -4.65 -0.54 6.37
C HIS A 231 -5.80 0.05 7.17
N GLU A 232 -5.59 0.47 8.42
CA GLU A 232 -6.56 1.18 9.25
C GLU A 232 -6.91 2.56 8.69
N ALA A 233 -5.91 3.31 8.22
CA ALA A 233 -6.12 4.60 7.56
C ALA A 233 -6.93 4.44 6.26
N SER A 234 -6.60 3.43 5.45
CA SER A 234 -7.37 3.08 4.24
C SER A 234 -8.80 2.70 4.57
N ALA A 235 -9.02 1.78 5.54
CA ALA A 235 -10.34 1.35 5.97
C ALA A 235 -11.21 2.51 6.51
N SER A 236 -10.59 3.47 7.20
CA SER A 236 -11.26 4.70 7.64
C SER A 236 -11.80 5.51 6.46
N LEU A 237 -11.00 5.67 5.40
CA LEU A 237 -11.42 6.39 4.19
C LEU A 237 -12.58 5.67 3.48
N TRP A 238 -12.51 4.35 3.29
CA TRP A 238 -13.57 3.60 2.64
C TRP A 238 -14.88 3.67 3.42
N ARG A 239 -14.84 3.55 4.76
CA ARG A 239 -16.02 3.73 5.61
C ARG A 239 -16.60 5.14 5.50
N ARG A 240 -15.74 6.17 5.46
CA ARG A 240 -16.18 7.56 5.26
C ARG A 240 -16.87 7.74 3.90
N ALA A 241 -16.31 7.18 2.83
CA ALA A 241 -16.91 7.23 1.50
C ALA A 241 -18.29 6.55 1.48
N GLY A 242 -18.39 5.34 2.06
CA GLY A 242 -19.65 4.62 2.19
C GLY A 242 -20.70 5.42 2.96
N GLY A 243 -20.31 6.03 4.08
CA GLY A 243 -21.17 6.89 4.90
C GLY A 243 -21.62 8.19 4.22
N GLN A 244 -20.92 8.65 3.18
CA GLN A 244 -21.32 9.79 2.34
C GLN A 244 -22.17 9.39 1.12
N GLY A 245 -22.68 8.15 1.08
CA GLY A 245 -23.56 7.69 0.02
C GLY A 245 -22.85 7.22 -1.25
N LEU A 246 -21.51 7.09 -1.22
CA LEU A 246 -20.72 6.58 -2.35
C LEU A 246 -20.65 5.04 -2.38
N GLY A 247 -21.28 4.36 -1.41
CA GLY A 247 -21.12 2.92 -1.16
C GLY A 247 -21.37 1.99 -2.34
N SER A 248 -22.42 2.25 -3.14
CA SER A 248 -22.75 1.45 -4.32
C SER A 248 -22.00 1.87 -5.59
N GLY A 249 -21.28 2.99 -5.55
CA GLY A 249 -20.49 3.50 -6.65
C GLY A 249 -19.14 2.77 -6.80
N PRO A 250 -18.46 2.97 -7.94
CA PRO A 250 -17.11 2.42 -8.15
C PRO A 250 -16.14 2.98 -7.10
N SER A 251 -15.08 2.23 -6.80
CA SER A 251 -14.10 2.62 -5.79
C SER A 251 -13.47 3.99 -6.05
N SER A 252 -13.22 4.34 -7.32
CA SER A 252 -12.76 5.68 -7.72
C SER A 252 -13.69 6.83 -7.30
N ALA A 253 -14.97 6.58 -7.05
CA ALA A 253 -15.89 7.61 -6.54
C ALA A 253 -15.44 8.15 -5.18
N ALA A 254 -14.75 7.35 -4.36
CA ALA A 254 -14.20 7.78 -3.09
C ALA A 254 -13.13 8.90 -3.22
N TYR A 255 -12.56 9.11 -4.42
CA TYR A 255 -11.66 10.24 -4.68
C TYR A 255 -12.33 11.59 -4.43
N ALA A 256 -13.66 11.69 -4.56
CA ALA A 256 -14.42 12.91 -4.27
C ALA A 256 -14.25 13.41 -2.82
N LEU A 257 -13.80 12.56 -1.89
CA LEU A 257 -13.48 12.96 -0.53
C LEU A 257 -12.28 13.93 -0.41
N TYR A 258 -11.48 14.04 -1.48
CA TYR A 258 -10.31 14.92 -1.55
C TYR A 258 -10.51 16.14 -2.46
N ALA A 259 -11.63 16.20 -3.19
CA ALA A 259 -11.94 17.25 -4.16
C ALA A 259 -12.34 18.56 -3.46
#